data_AF-A0A348XHF9-F1
#
_entry.id   AF-A0A348XHF9-F1
#
_cell.length_a   1.000
_cell.length_b   1.000
_cell.length_c   1.000
_cell.angle_alpha   90.00
_cell.angle_beta   90.00
_cell.angle_gamma   90.00
#
_symmetry.space_group_name_H-M   'P 1'
#
loop_
_entity.id
_entity.type
_entity.pdbx_description
1 polymer ?
#
loop_
_entity_poly.entity_id
_entity_poly.type
_entity_poly.pdbx_seq_one_letter_code
_entity_poly.pdbx_strand_id
1 'polypeptide(L)' 'MFIELVNDTSRHNGGSYVVGPGGEFLLQRDEKPDVEVIGLHIGGVRDLMRNGQRTWMSPNQLRPQAYVL' A
#
# COMPACT_ATOMS: atom_id res chain seq x y z
N MET A 1 1.59 1.78 -6.25
CA MET A 1 1.02 0.56 -5.64
C MET A 1 0.18 1.03 -4.49
N PHE A 2 -1.06 0.55 -4.38
CA PHE A 2 -1.84 0.73 -3.16
C PHE A 2 -1.66 -0.53 -2.31
N ILE A 3 -1.68 -0.38 -1.00
CA ILE A 3 -1.69 -1.50 -0.05
C ILE A 3 -2.98 -1.41 0.74
N GLU A 4 -3.76 -2.48 0.72
CA GLU A 4 -4.94 -2.64 1.56
C GLU A 4 -4.65 -3.75 2.57
N LEU A 5 -4.92 -3.47 3.84
CA LEU A 5 -4.82 -4.44 4.91
C LEU A 5 -6.16 -4.48 5.64
N VAL A 6 -6.82 -5.62 5.55
CA VAL A 6 -8.09 -5.91 6.23
C VAL A 6 -7.82 -6.79 7.43
N ASN A 7 -8.16 -6.31 8.61
CA ASN A 7 -7.97 -7.02 9.86
C ASN A 7 -9.30 -7.45 10.47
N ASP A 8 -9.24 -8.60 11.13
CA ASP A 8 -10.25 -9.04 12.08
C ASP A 8 -10.17 -8.21 13.37
N THR A 9 -11.25 -8.20 14.15
CA THR A 9 -11.32 -7.47 15.42
C THR A 9 -11.93 -8.31 16.55
N SER A 10 -12.16 -7.72 17.72
CA SER A 10 -12.52 -8.34 19.00
C SER A 10 -11.35 -9.08 19.64
N ARG A 11 -10.90 -10.20 19.06
CA ARG A 11 -9.72 -10.94 19.57
C ARG A 11 -8.40 -10.41 19.02
N HIS A 12 -8.47 -9.60 17.98
CA HIS A 12 -7.37 -8.98 17.28
C HIS A 12 -7.52 -7.46 17.32
N ASN A 13 -6.46 -6.75 16.95
CA ASN A 13 -6.39 -5.29 17.11
C ASN A 13 -7.30 -4.49 16.15
N GLY A 14 -7.96 -5.13 15.18
CA GLY A 14 -8.65 -4.42 14.10
C GLY A 14 -7.68 -3.52 13.34
N GLY A 15 -8.07 -2.27 13.10
CA GLY A 15 -7.15 -1.28 12.55
C GLY A 15 -6.86 -1.46 11.06
N SER A 16 -7.85 -1.90 10.28
CA SER A 16 -7.75 -2.00 8.82
C SER A 16 -7.32 -0.65 8.22
N TYR A 17 -6.49 -0.68 7.19
CA TYR A 17 -5.99 0.56 6.56
C TYR A 17 -5.72 0.41 5.07
N VAL A 18 -5.69 1.56 4.39
CA VAL A 18 -5.28 1.67 2.99
C VAL A 18 -4.16 2.70 2.89
N VAL A 19 -3.06 2.30 2.27
CA VAL A 19 -1.90 3.15 2.01
C VAL A 19 -1.76 3.43 0.52
N GLY A 20 -1.53 4.69 0.19
CA GLY A 20 -1.31 5.17 -1.16
C GLY A 20 0.13 4.98 -1.64
N PRO A 21 0.41 5.26 -2.92
CA PRO A 21 1.70 4.94 -3.53
C PRO A 21 2.89 5.75 -2.99
N GLY A 22 2.63 6.87 -2.29
CA GLY A 22 3.65 7.66 -1.61
C GLY A 22 3.90 7.23 -0.16
N GLY A 23 3.20 6.20 0.34
CA GLY A 23 3.26 5.77 1.74
C GLY A 23 2.30 6.51 2.67
N GLU A 24 1.41 7.35 2.13
CA GLU A 24 0.39 8.07 2.87
C GLU A 24 -0.79 7.17 3.25
N PHE A 25 -1.35 7.34 4.45
CA PHE A 25 -2.62 6.71 4.81
C PHE A 25 -3.77 7.42 4.08
N LEU A 26 -4.50 6.66 3.27
CA LEU A 26 -5.74 7.11 2.61
C LEU A 26 -6.97 6.82 3.48
N LEU A 27 -6.89 5.75 4.26
CA LEU A 27 -7.91 5.33 5.21
C LEU A 27 -7.24 4.59 6.37
N GLN A 28 -7.68 4.84 7.59
CA GLN A 28 -7.33 4.04 8.76
C GLN A 28 -8.57 3.89 9.64
N ARG A 29 -8.90 2.65 9.97
CA ARG A 29 -10.00 2.31 10.87
C ARG A 29 -9.48 2.10 12.29
N ASP A 30 -10.40 2.17 13.25
CA ASP A 30 -10.14 1.80 14.64
C ASP A 30 -10.34 0.29 14.83
N GLU A 31 -10.42 -0.13 16.09
CA GLU A 31 -10.68 -1.51 16.46
C GLU A 31 -12.16 -1.91 16.29
N LYS A 32 -13.07 -1.03 15.88
CA LYS A 32 -14.49 -1.40 15.84
C LYS A 32 -14.84 -2.09 14.52
N PRO A 33 -15.73 -3.12 14.54
CA PRO A 33 -16.25 -3.71 13.31
C PRO A 33 -16.98 -2.65 12.49
N ASP A 34 -16.56 -2.46 11.24
CA ASP A 34 -17.20 -1.53 10.30
C ASP A 34 -16.84 -1.91 8.85
N VAL A 35 -17.52 -1.29 7.88
CA VAL A 35 -17.26 -1.41 6.45
C VAL A 35 -17.20 -0.03 5.83
N GLU A 36 -16.16 0.21 5.04
CA GLU A 36 -15.95 1.48 4.33
C GLU A 36 -15.64 1.19 2.86
N VAL A 37 -16.16 2.03 1.96
CA VAL A 37 -15.86 1.94 0.52
C VAL A 37 -15.07 3.17 0.10
N ILE A 38 -13.87 2.94 -0.43
CA ILE A 38 -12.98 4.02 -0.90
C ILE A 38 -12.73 3.93 -2.41
N GLY A 39 -12.79 5.08 -3.08
CA GLY A 39 -12.41 5.20 -4.49
C GLY A 39 -10.90 5.39 -4.62
N LEU A 40 -10.21 4.48 -5.31
CA LEU A 40 -8.77 4.58 -5.57
C LEU A 40 -8.49 5.18 -6.94
N HIS A 41 -7.70 6.26 -6.99
CA HIS A 41 -7.30 6.89 -8.23
C HIS A 41 -6.14 6.13 -8.90
N ILE A 42 -6.47 5.07 -9.63
CA ILE A 42 -5.49 4.17 -10.27
C ILE A 42 -4.62 4.91 -11.30
N GLY A 43 -5.15 5.93 -11.98
CA GLY A 43 -4.42 6.70 -13.00
C GLY A 43 -3.11 7.30 -12.47
N GLY A 44 -3.12 7.79 -11.23
CA GLY A 44 -1.95 8.42 -10.61
C GLY A 44 -0.80 7.46 -10.30
N VAL A 45 -1.08 6.15 -10.17
CA VAL A 45 -0.04 5.13 -9.95
C VAL A 45 0.88 5.02 -11.15
N ARG A 46 0.31 5.08 -12.36
CA ARG A 46 1.07 5.02 -13.61
C ARG A 46 2.01 6.21 -13.74
N ASP A 47 1.54 7.40 -13.36
CA ASP A 47 2.34 8.62 -13.42
C ASP A 47 3.46 8.61 -12.38
N LEU A 48 3.20 8.14 -11.16
CA LEU A 48 4.23 7.95 -10.13
C LEU A 48 5.31 6.94 -10.55
N MET A 49 4.92 5.83 -11.19
CA MET A 49 5.87 4.85 -11.73
C MET A 49 6.68 5.39 -12.91
N ARG A 50 6.07 6.20 -13.78
CA ARG A 50 6.74 6.77 -14.97
C ARG A 50 7.64 7.95 -14.66
N ASN A 51 7.23 8.82 -13.74
CA ASN A 51 7.95 10.04 -13.39
C ASN A 51 9.13 9.79 -12.44
N GLY A 52 9.43 8.52 -12.14
CA GLY A 52 10.73 8.15 -11.62
C GLY A 52 11.08 8.85 -10.32
N GLN A 53 10.13 9.01 -9.40
CA GLN A 53 10.51 8.90 -8.00
C GLN A 53 11.08 7.49 -7.86
N ARG A 54 12.40 7.40 -8.09
CA ARG A 54 13.24 6.22 -7.89
C ARG A 54 13.12 5.90 -6.41
N THR A 55 12.05 5.21 -6.05
CA THR A 55 11.97 4.58 -4.77
C THR A 55 13.12 3.59 -4.75
N TRP A 56 13.84 3.55 -3.64
CA TRP A 56 15.01 2.72 -3.37
C TRP A 56 14.77 1.21 -3.58
N MET A 57 13.55 0.81 -3.96
CA MET A 57 13.13 -0.56 -4.29
C MET A 57 12.36 -0.64 -5.63
N SER A 58 12.63 0.24 -6.61
CA SER A 58 12.04 0.07 -7.94
C SER A 58 12.41 -1.31 -8.51
N PRO A 59 11.45 -2.10 -9.04
CA PRO A 59 11.75 -3.41 -9.63
C PRO A 59 12.83 -3.35 -10.71
N ASN A 60 12.94 -2.22 -11.42
CA ASN A 60 13.93 -2.00 -12.48
C ASN A 60 15.36 -1.75 -11.94
N GLN A 61 15.51 -1.51 -10.64
CA GLN A 61 16.81 -1.33 -9.96
C GLN A 61 17.22 -2.57 -9.15
N LEU A 62 16.31 -3.54 -8.99
CA LEU A 62 16.65 -4.82 -8.37
C LEU A 62 17.69 -5.55 -9.23
N ARG A 63 18.66 -6.17 -8.57
CA ARG A 63 19.61 -7.10 -9.20
C ARG A 63 19.33 -8.50 -8.67
N PRO A 64 18.32 -9.23 -9.17
CA PRO A 64 17.94 -10.55 -8.67
C PRO A 64 19.13 -11.51 -8.52
N GLN A 65 20.11 -11.42 -9.43
CA GLN A 65 21.34 -12.20 -9.43
C GLN A 65 22.24 -11.98 -8.20
N ALA A 66 22.08 -10.88 -7.46
CA ALA A 66 22.83 -10.63 -6.24
C ALA A 66 22.23 -11.31 -5.00
N TYR A 67 21.02 -11.87 -5.11
CA TYR A 67 20.28 -12.51 -4.01
C TYR A 67 20.25 -14.04 -4.12
N VAL A 68 20.99 -14.62 -5.08
CA VAL A 68 21.11 -16.07 -5.21
C VAL A 68 22.20 -16.54 -4.24
N LEU A 69 21.78 -17.25 -3.19
CA LEU A 69 22.66 -18.01 -2.28
C LEU A 69 22.90 -19.41 -2.83
#